data_AF-B1YEU0-F1
#
_entry.id   AF-B1YEU0-F1
#
_cell.length_a   1.000
_cell.length_b   1.000
_cell.length_c   1.000
_cell.angle_alpha   90.00
_cell.angle_beta   90.00
_cell.angle_gamma   90.00
#
_symmetry.space_group_name_H-M   'P 1'
#
loop_
_entity.id
_entity.type
_entity.pdbx_description
1 polymer ?
#
loop_
_entity_poly.entity_id
_entity_poly.type
_entity_poly.pdbx_seq_one_letter_code
_entity_poly.pdbx_strand_id
1 'polypeptide(L)'
;MSEITIDTFTSVIKTIIRPPLFLVEKKEQSENITVEIRYAQLRSTTKAQLLEPLVRLFEEEATDEAREVLTKELIHLAAHTLHHSNHLLTACLTKETNSNCHHAYLYIEGKEVLHRIMTDEKDILPFVRQIDQLIQKFESD
;
A
#
# COMPACT_ATOMS: atom_id res chain seq x y z
N MET A 1 -22.12 -16.55 0.47
CA MET A 1 -21.37 -15.53 -0.29
C MET A 1 -20.37 -14.93 0.68
N SER A 2 -19.10 -14.83 0.32
CA SER A 2 -18.08 -14.25 1.20
C SER A 2 -18.21 -12.73 1.14
N GLU A 3 -18.39 -12.09 2.30
CA GLU A 3 -18.44 -10.63 2.40
C GLU A 3 -17.05 -10.05 2.11
N ILE A 4 -16.98 -9.04 1.24
CA ILE A 4 -15.74 -8.31 1.00
C ILE A 4 -15.36 -7.57 2.27
N THR A 5 -14.15 -7.79 2.77
CA THR A 5 -13.60 -7.00 3.88
C THR A 5 -12.50 -6.07 3.39
N ILE A 6 -12.29 -4.96 4.11
CA ILE A 6 -11.16 -4.05 3.89
C ILE A 6 -9.84 -4.81 3.94
N ASP A 7 -9.69 -5.73 4.89
CA ASP A 7 -8.45 -6.49 5.06
C ASP A 7 -8.20 -7.45 3.89
N THR A 8 -9.25 -8.10 3.35
CA THR A 8 -9.15 -8.91 2.13
C THR A 8 -8.71 -8.02 0.96
N PHE A 9 -9.35 -6.87 0.76
CA PHE A 9 -9.02 -5.95 -0.33
C PHE A 9 -7.56 -5.48 -0.28
N THR A 10 -7.12 -4.97 0.87
CA THR A 10 -5.74 -4.49 1.07
C THR A 10 -4.73 -5.62 0.90
N SER A 11 -5.04 -6.82 1.41
CA SER A 11 -4.16 -7.98 1.28
C SER A 11 -3.96 -8.39 -0.18
N VAL A 12 -5.03 -8.36 -0.99
CA VAL A 12 -4.92 -8.69 -2.43
C VAL A 12 -4.12 -7.61 -3.17
N ILE A 13 -4.33 -6.32 -2.90
CA ILE A 13 -3.51 -5.25 -3.50
C ILE A 13 -2.03 -5.42 -3.14
N LYS A 14 -1.71 -5.74 -1.87
CA LYS A 14 -0.32 -5.98 -1.44
C LYS A 14 0.41 -7.04 -2.27
N THR A 15 -0.31 -8.00 -2.87
CA THR A 15 0.32 -9.07 -3.66
C THR A 15 0.95 -8.60 -4.97
N ILE A 16 0.48 -7.47 -5.52
CA ILE A 16 1.00 -6.89 -6.77
C ILE A 16 2.04 -5.79 -6.54
N ILE A 17 2.28 -5.41 -5.28
CA ILE A 17 3.23 -4.34 -4.93
C ILE A 17 4.60 -4.95 -4.65
N ARG A 18 5.60 -4.48 -5.40
CA ARG A 18 7.00 -4.89 -5.24
C ARG A 18 7.88 -3.64 -5.14
N PRO A 19 8.98 -3.68 -4.35
CA PRO A 19 9.94 -2.60 -4.35
C PRO A 19 10.36 -2.21 -5.79
N PRO A 20 10.47 -0.92 -6.10
CA PRO A 20 10.48 0.23 -5.18
C PRO A 20 9.08 0.80 -4.82
N LEU A 21 8.00 0.13 -5.22
CA LEU A 21 6.63 0.53 -4.89
C LEU A 21 6.27 0.16 -3.45
N PHE A 22 5.46 1.00 -2.81
CA PHE A 22 4.89 0.73 -1.49
C PHE A 22 3.49 1.33 -1.36
N LEU A 23 2.76 0.84 -0.35
CA LEU A 23 1.41 1.28 -0.05
C LEU A 23 1.38 2.24 1.13
N VAL A 24 0.55 3.27 1.05
CA VAL A 24 0.15 4.08 2.21
C VAL A 24 -1.34 3.90 2.40
N GLU A 25 -1.70 3.28 3.52
CA GLU A 25 -3.08 3.02 3.88
C GLU A 25 -3.61 4.15 4.77
N LYS A 26 -4.72 4.75 4.35
CA LYS A 26 -5.47 5.76 5.10
C LYS A 26 -6.84 5.18 5.43
N LYS A 27 -7.00 4.74 6.67
CA LYS A 27 -8.31 4.33 7.22
C LYS A 27 -9.03 5.58 7.70
N GLU A 28 -10.08 5.98 6.98
CA GLU A 28 -10.86 7.18 7.31
C GLU A 28 -12.03 6.82 8.25
N GLN A 29 -12.71 5.71 7.99
CA GLN A 29 -13.82 5.17 8.77
C GLN A 29 -13.77 3.63 8.74
N SER A 30 -14.53 2.94 9.60
CA SER A 30 -14.50 1.47 9.71
C SER A 30 -14.83 0.73 8.42
N GLU A 31 -15.45 1.40 7.44
CA GLU A 31 -15.96 0.83 6.20
C GLU A 31 -15.42 1.55 4.93
N ASN A 32 -14.49 2.49 5.11
CA ASN A 32 -13.89 3.27 4.03
C ASN A 32 -12.37 3.25 4.13
N ILE A 33 -11.71 2.78 3.07
CA ILE A 33 -10.27 2.72 2.98
C ILE A 33 -9.78 3.40 1.70
N THR A 34 -8.72 4.19 1.88
CA THR A 34 -7.94 4.77 0.78
C THR A 34 -6.55 4.16 0.83
N VAL A 35 -6.13 3.56 -0.29
CA VAL A 35 -4.78 2.99 -0.48
C VAL A 35 -4.08 3.83 -1.55
N GLU A 36 -3.02 4.51 -1.17
CA GLU A 36 -2.12 5.17 -2.12
C GLU A 36 -1.01 4.22 -2.53
N ILE A 37 -0.76 4.12 -3.83
CA ILE A 37 0.39 3.41 -4.38
C ILE A 37 1.44 4.45 -4.73
N ARG A 38 2.62 4.30 -4.13
CA ARG A 38 3.70 5.29 -4.22
C ARG A 38 4.99 4.64 -4.67
N TYR A 39 5.79 5.39 -5.41
CA TYR A 39 7.12 5.00 -5.86
C TYR A 39 8.17 5.69 -4.99
N ALA A 40 9.03 4.90 -4.33
CA ALA A 40 10.15 5.46 -3.58
C ALA A 40 11.23 5.98 -4.55
N GLN A 41 11.49 7.29 -4.53
CA GLN A 41 12.63 7.84 -5.27
C GLN A 41 13.92 7.49 -4.53
N LEU A 42 14.43 6.29 -4.76
CA LEU A 42 15.72 5.85 -4.24
C LEU A 42 16.85 6.46 -5.09
N ARG A 43 17.01 7.78 -5.05
CA ARG A 43 18.20 8.44 -5.63
C ARG A 43 19.42 7.99 -4.83
N SER A 44 20.17 7.05 -5.41
CA SER A 44 21.44 6.48 -4.93
C SER A 44 21.44 5.98 -3.47
N THR A 45 21.33 4.65 -3.34
CA THR A 45 21.96 3.85 -2.27
C THR A 45 21.71 4.30 -0.83
N THR A 46 20.51 4.03 -0.31
CA THR A 46 20.37 3.80 1.14
C THR A 46 19.86 2.39 1.40
N LYS A 47 20.82 1.48 1.39
CA LYS A 47 20.96 0.35 2.32
C LYS A 47 19.79 -0.64 2.42
N ALA A 48 19.50 -1.35 1.33
CA ALA A 48 19.02 -2.74 1.46
C ALA A 48 19.99 -3.59 2.33
N GLN A 49 21.29 -3.25 2.29
CA GLN A 49 22.33 -3.75 3.17
C GLN A 49 22.23 -3.30 4.65
N LEU A 50 21.34 -2.37 5.03
CA LEU A 50 21.06 -2.05 6.45
C LEU A 50 19.98 -2.95 7.02
N LEU A 51 19.04 -3.41 6.20
CA LEU A 51 17.89 -4.18 6.68
C LEU A 51 18.32 -5.54 7.23
N GLU A 52 19.29 -6.21 6.59
CA GLU A 52 19.82 -7.49 7.08
C GLU A 52 20.52 -7.38 8.45
N PRO A 53 21.45 -6.43 8.67
CA PRO A 53 22.00 -6.17 10.00
C PRO A 53 20.97 -5.73 11.03
N LEU A 54 19.95 -4.95 10.63
CA LEU A 54 18.86 -4.51 11.51
C LEU A 54 18.01 -5.69 12.00
N VAL A 55 17.62 -6.60 11.10
CA VAL A 55 16.85 -7.80 11.44
C VAL A 55 17.66 -8.73 12.33
N ARG A 56 18.95 -8.96 12.04
CA ARG A 56 19.83 -9.72 12.94
C ARG A 56 19.98 -9.08 14.32
N LEU A 57 20.11 -7.75 14.40
CA LEU A 57 20.14 -7.03 15.68
C LEU A 57 18.85 -7.24 16.49
N PHE A 58 17.67 -7.26 15.84
CA PHE A 58 16.40 -7.57 16.47
C PHE A 58 16.30 -9.01 16.99
N GLU A 59 16.85 -9.96 16.25
CA GLU A 59 16.73 -11.39 16.54
C GLU A 59 17.79 -11.89 17.54
N GLU A 60 19.00 -11.34 17.52
CA GLU A 60 20.15 -11.93 18.22
C GLU A 60 20.60 -11.14 19.47
N GLU A 61 20.56 -9.80 19.51
CA GLU A 61 21.30 -9.04 20.54
C GLU A 61 20.66 -7.73 21.08
N ALA A 62 19.44 -7.36 20.71
CA ALA A 62 18.93 -6.05 21.14
C ALA A 62 18.55 -6.00 22.63
N THR A 63 19.34 -5.25 23.42
CA THR A 63 18.88 -4.66 24.70
C THR A 63 17.69 -3.74 24.45
N ASP A 64 16.93 -3.41 25.48
CA ASP A 64 15.76 -2.54 25.33
C ASP A 64 16.16 -1.16 24.77
N GLU A 65 17.35 -0.62 25.11
CA GLU A 65 17.85 0.62 24.50
C GLU A 65 18.15 0.47 23.00
N ALA A 66 18.73 -0.65 22.58
CA ALA A 66 19.01 -0.90 21.17
C ALA A 66 17.71 -0.99 20.36
N ARG A 67 16.67 -1.67 20.89
CA ARG A 67 15.35 -1.72 20.23
C ARG A 67 14.73 -0.34 20.08
N GLU A 68 14.85 0.51 21.10
CA GLU A 68 14.32 1.87 21.05
C GLU A 68 15.00 2.71 19.96
N VAL A 69 16.34 2.70 19.91
CA VAL A 69 17.11 3.43 18.88
C VAL A 69 16.74 2.95 17.48
N LEU A 70 16.71 1.63 17.27
CA LEU A 70 16.38 1.06 15.96
C LEU A 70 14.94 1.38 15.54
N THR A 71 13.98 1.33 16.46
CA THR A 71 12.60 1.71 16.19
C THR A 71 12.52 3.17 15.73
N LYS A 72 13.24 4.08 16.41
CA LYS A 72 13.32 5.49 16.00
C LYS A 72 13.89 5.64 14.60
N GLU A 73 14.99 4.96 14.27
CA GLU A 73 15.60 5.05 12.94
C GLU A 73 14.67 4.51 11.83
N LEU A 74 13.96 3.41 12.09
CA LEU A 74 12.96 2.87 11.16
C LEU A 74 11.79 3.84 10.94
N ILE A 75 11.31 4.50 11.99
CA ILE A 75 10.28 5.55 11.88
C ILE A 75 10.78 6.73 11.03
N HIS A 76 12.02 7.19 11.26
CA HIS A 76 12.61 8.28 10.47
C HIS A 76 12.76 7.89 9.00
N LEU A 77 13.23 6.67 8.71
CA LEU A 77 13.37 6.17 7.35
C LEU A 77 12.01 6.07 6.64
N ALA A 78 10.97 5.59 7.34
CA ALA A 78 9.62 5.51 6.80
C ALA A 78 9.05 6.90 6.49
N ALA A 79 9.19 7.86 7.42
CA ALA A 79 8.75 9.24 7.23
C ALA A 79 9.51 9.93 6.08
N HIS A 80 10.83 9.74 6.01
CA HIS A 80 11.65 10.26 4.93
C HIS A 80 11.23 9.67 3.57
N THR A 81 11.02 8.35 3.50
CA THR A 81 10.59 7.67 2.27
C THR A 81 9.23 8.18 1.82
N LEU A 82 8.28 8.36 2.74
CA LEU A 82 6.97 8.92 2.44
C LEU A 82 7.09 10.34 1.87
N HIS A 83 7.87 11.22 2.50
CA HIS A 83 8.05 12.61 2.08
C HIS A 83 8.71 12.74 0.70
N HIS A 84 9.59 11.82 0.34
CA HIS A 84 10.36 11.85 -0.91
C HIS A 84 9.87 10.81 -1.95
N SER A 85 8.63 10.35 -1.82
CA SER A 85 8.02 9.40 -2.76
C SER A 85 7.09 10.10 -3.73
N ASN A 86 7.07 9.59 -4.96
CA ASN A 86 6.08 9.98 -5.95
C ASN A 86 4.78 9.23 -5.70
N HIS A 87 3.66 9.95 -5.72
CA HIS A 87 2.34 9.34 -5.79
C HIS A 87 2.08 8.88 -7.23
N LEU A 88 1.66 7.63 -7.42
CA LEU A 88 1.31 7.10 -8.74
C LEU A 88 -0.20 7.08 -8.92
N LEU A 89 -0.91 6.43 -8.00
CA LEU A 89 -2.35 6.28 -8.06
C LEU A 89 -2.96 6.05 -6.68
N THR A 90 -4.27 6.25 -6.57
CA THR A 90 -5.05 6.00 -5.36
C THR A 90 -6.16 5.01 -5.67
N ALA A 91 -6.28 3.95 -4.88
CA ALA A 91 -7.40 3.03 -4.90
C ALA A 91 -8.26 3.25 -3.64
N CYS A 92 -9.56 3.47 -3.80
CA CYS A 92 -10.49 3.62 -2.69
C CYS A 92 -11.47 2.47 -2.69
N LEU A 93 -11.84 1.98 -1.51
CA LEU A 93 -12.95 1.05 -1.32
C LEU A 93 -13.89 1.64 -0.26
N THR A 94 -15.16 1.80 -0.64
CA THR A 94 -16.20 2.43 0.18
C THR A 94 -17.39 1.48 0.26
N LYS A 95 -17.82 1.09 1.46
CA LYS A 95 -19.05 0.33 1.63
C LYS A 95 -20.27 1.24 1.48
N GLU A 96 -21.24 0.81 0.70
CA GLU A 96 -22.50 1.55 0.61
C GLU A 96 -23.36 1.27 1.85
N THR A 97 -23.81 2.31 2.56
CA THR A 97 -24.48 2.19 3.88
C THR A 97 -25.80 1.42 3.83
N ASN A 98 -26.43 1.33 2.64
CA ASN A 98 -27.75 0.73 2.45
C ASN A 98 -27.74 -0.53 1.57
N SER A 99 -26.57 -1.07 1.25
CA SER A 99 -26.46 -2.28 0.44
C SER A 99 -25.26 -3.13 0.84
N ASN A 100 -25.29 -4.42 0.49
CA ASN A 100 -24.14 -5.31 0.68
C ASN A 100 -23.14 -5.18 -0.48
N CYS A 101 -22.88 -3.96 -0.95
CA CYS A 101 -21.92 -3.71 -2.02
C CYS A 101 -20.85 -2.71 -1.60
N HIS A 102 -19.70 -2.82 -2.26
CA HIS A 102 -18.59 -1.91 -2.11
C HIS A 102 -18.35 -1.19 -3.44
N HIS A 103 -18.10 0.09 -3.36
CA HIS A 103 -17.64 0.88 -4.49
C HIS A 103 -16.12 0.96 -4.45
N ALA A 104 -15.49 0.45 -5.50
CA ALA A 104 -14.05 0.54 -5.71
C ALA A 104 -13.74 1.60 -6.77
N TYR A 105 -12.92 2.58 -6.41
CA TYR A 105 -12.52 3.67 -7.29
C TYR A 105 -11.01 3.66 -7.49
N LEU A 106 -10.57 4.07 -8.67
CA LEU A 106 -9.17 4.29 -8.98
C LEU A 106 -8.97 5.72 -9.48
N TYR A 107 -8.01 6.41 -8.90
CA TYR A 107 -7.65 7.78 -9.25
C TYR A 107 -6.19 7.87 -9.67
N ILE A 108 -5.94 8.64 -10.73
CA ILE A 108 -4.61 9.03 -11.20
C ILE A 108 -4.59 10.56 -11.24
N GLU A 109 -3.62 11.19 -10.56
CA GLU A 109 -3.52 12.66 -10.46
C GLU A 109 -4.83 13.33 -10.03
N GLY A 110 -5.57 12.69 -9.11
CA GLY A 110 -6.86 13.17 -8.61
C GLY A 110 -8.06 12.99 -9.55
N LYS A 111 -7.87 12.40 -10.73
CA LYS A 111 -8.96 12.10 -11.67
C LYS A 111 -9.38 10.63 -11.55
N GLU A 112 -10.68 10.39 -11.44
CA GLU A 112 -11.23 9.04 -11.50
C GLU A 112 -10.98 8.45 -12.89
N VAL A 113 -10.34 7.28 -12.93
CA VAL A 113 -10.06 6.54 -14.18
C VAL A 113 -10.82 5.22 -14.24
N LEU A 114 -11.35 4.76 -13.11
CA LEU A 114 -12.10 3.52 -13.01
C LEU A 114 -13.02 3.55 -11.79
N HIS A 115 -14.25 3.09 -11.98
CA HIS A 115 -15.20 2.79 -10.92
C HIS A 115 -15.77 1.39 -11.13
N ARG A 116 -15.84 0.60 -10.06
CA ARG A 116 -16.50 -0.71 -10.02
C ARG A 116 -17.35 -0.85 -8.78
N ILE A 117 -18.48 -1.52 -8.94
CA ILE A 117 -19.30 -2.02 -7.84
C ILE A 117 -18.93 -3.48 -7.62
N MET A 118 -18.62 -3.83 -6.37
CA MET A 118 -18.20 -5.17 -5.96
C MET A 118 -19.21 -5.73 -4.97
N THR A 119 -19.61 -6.98 -5.17
CA THR A 119 -20.59 -7.68 -4.33
C THR A 119 -20.06 -8.98 -3.77
N ASP A 120 -18.99 -9.53 -4.35
CA ASP A 120 -18.32 -10.76 -3.92
C ASP A 120 -16.79 -10.59 -3.98
N GLU A 121 -16.05 -11.30 -3.13
CA GLU A 121 -14.57 -11.26 -3.11
C GLU A 121 -13.94 -11.57 -4.47
N LYS A 122 -14.62 -12.35 -5.32
CA LYS A 122 -14.18 -12.61 -6.71
C LYS A 122 -14.08 -11.36 -7.57
N ASP A 123 -14.80 -10.30 -7.22
CA ASP A 123 -14.78 -9.01 -7.92
C ASP A 123 -13.49 -8.21 -7.65
N ILE A 124 -12.77 -8.54 -6.57
CA ILE A 124 -11.52 -7.86 -6.18
C ILE A 124 -10.41 -8.15 -7.18
N LEU A 125 -10.25 -9.41 -7.60
CA LEU A 125 -9.14 -9.83 -8.47
C LEU A 125 -9.11 -9.09 -9.82
N PRO A 126 -10.24 -8.96 -10.57
CA PRO A 126 -10.28 -8.15 -11.79
C PRO A 126 -9.87 -6.69 -11.57
N PHE A 127 -10.25 -6.08 -10.46
CA PHE A 127 -9.88 -4.70 -10.14
C PHE A 127 -8.39 -4.57 -9.86
N VAL A 128 -7.82 -5.47 -9.05
CA VAL A 128 -6.39 -5.48 -8.75
C VAL A 128 -5.54 -5.74 -10.01
N ARG A 129 -6.01 -6.58 -10.94
CA ARG A 129 -5.34 -6.74 -12.25
C ARG A 129 -5.31 -5.45 -13.07
N GLN A 130 -6.33 -4.60 -12.97
CA GLN A 130 -6.32 -3.29 -13.64
C GLN A 130 -5.32 -2.33 -13.01
N ILE A 131 -5.16 -2.38 -11.68
CA ILE A 131 -4.11 -1.64 -10.98
C ILE A 131 -2.73 -2.08 -11.47
N ASP A 132 -2.46 -3.39 -11.52
CA ASP A 132 -1.18 -3.95 -11.98
C ASP A 132 -0.86 -3.52 -13.43
N GLN A 133 -1.85 -3.58 -14.33
CA GLN A 133 -1.69 -3.10 -15.70
C GLN A 133 -1.37 -1.61 -15.81
N LEU A 134 -1.90 -0.78 -14.90
CA LEU A 134 -1.60 0.65 -14.88
C LEU A 134 -0.21 0.92 -14.32
N ILE A 135 0.19 0.19 -13.26
CA ILE A 135 1.56 0.24 -12.72
C ILE A 135 2.58 -0.08 -13.82
N GLN A 136 2.38 -1.17 -14.55
CA GLN A 136 3.28 -1.59 -15.63
C GLN A 136 3.42 -0.54 -16.75
N LYS A 137 2.37 0.25 -17.01
CA LYS A 137 2.45 1.38 -17.96
C LYS A 137 3.34 2.49 -17.43
N PHE A 138 3.20 2.86 -16.17
CA PHE A 138 4.07 3.87 -15.54
C PHE A 138 5.54 3.45 -15.45
N GLU A 139 5.83 2.14 -15.41
CA GLU A 139 7.20 1.62 -15.45
C GLU A 139 7.81 1.58 -16.85
N SER A 140 6.99 1.65 -17.90
CA SER A 140 7.41 1.58 -19.30
C SER A 140 7.65 2.94 -19.95
N ASP A 141 7.19 4.02 -19.31
CA ASP A 141 7.34 5.42 -19.73
C ASP A 141 8.60 6.07 -19.13
#